data_AF-A0A502IDD7-F1
#
_entry.id   AF-A0A502IDD7-F1
#
_cell.length_a   1.000
_cell.length_b   1.000
_cell.length_c   1.000
_cell.angle_alpha   90.00
_cell.angle_beta   90.00
_cell.angle_gamma   90.00
#
_symmetry.space_group_name_H-M   'P 1'
#
loop_
_entity.id
_entity.type
_entity.pdbx_description
1 polymer ?
#
loop_
_entity_poly.entity_id
_entity_poly.type
_entity_poly.pdbx_seq_one_letter_code
_entity_poly.pdbx_strand_id
1 'polypeptide(L)' 'MENKVVPERIEISLPAKLDYVSIARLTISGVAHRMGFSIDVLEDLKLCVSEACANSILHAYPESDRSF' A
#
# COMPACT_ATOMS: atom_id res chain seq x y z
N MET A 1 23.91 22.66 -15.21
CA MET A 1 23.47 21.25 -15.09
C MET A 1 22.48 21.22 -13.95
N GLU A 2 21.21 21.00 -14.25
CA GLU A 2 20.12 21.09 -13.28
C GLU A 2 20.08 19.78 -12.47
N ASN A 3 20.27 19.88 -11.16
CA ASN A 3 20.35 18.72 -10.28
C ASN A 3 18.92 18.20 -10.07
N LYS A 4 18.53 17.17 -10.82
CA LYS A 4 17.19 16.59 -10.73
C LYS A 4 17.08 15.82 -9.40
N VAL A 5 16.42 16.42 -8.42
CA VAL A 5 16.06 15.74 -7.17
C VAL A 5 15.12 14.60 -7.53
N VAL A 6 15.59 13.36 -7.41
CA VAL A 6 14.72 12.18 -7.50
C VAL A 6 13.98 12.09 -6.19
N PRO A 7 12.63 12.16 -6.16
CA PRO A 7 11.89 11.99 -4.93
C PRO A 7 12.13 10.59 -4.38
N GLU A 8 12.36 10.48 -3.06
CA GLU A 8 12.46 9.18 -2.41
C GLU A 8 11.13 8.42 -2.62
N ARG A 9 11.22 7.22 -3.17
CA ARG A 9 10.05 6.39 -3.51
C ARG A 9 10.24 4.98 -2.98
N ILE A 10 9.18 4.44 -2.39
CA ILE A 10 9.08 3.04 -1.99
C ILE A 10 8.04 2.38 -2.91
N GLU A 11 8.43 1.28 -3.55
CA GLU A 11 7.54 0.46 -4.38
C GLU A 11 7.53 -0.97 -3.86
N ILE A 12 6.34 -1.58 -3.80
CA ILE A 12 6.14 -2.98 -3.44
C ILE A 12 5.24 -3.62 -4.51
N SER A 13 5.51 -4.89 -4.84
CA SER A 13 4.67 -5.69 -5.73
C SER A 13 4.13 -6.87 -4.94
N LEU A 14 2.81 -7.05 -4.94
CA LEU A 14 2.11 -8.09 -4.18
C LEU A 14 1.14 -8.85 -5.09
N PRO A 15 0.93 -10.15 -4.86
CA PRO A 15 -0.17 -10.87 -5.49
C PRO A 15 -1.52 -10.22 -5.20
N ALA A 16 -2.45 -10.26 -6.16
CA ALA A 16 -3.80 -9.73 -6.00
C ALA A 16 -4.70 -10.63 -5.12
N LYS A 17 -4.31 -10.81 -3.85
CA LYS A 17 -4.99 -11.67 -2.88
C LYS A 17 -5.15 -10.94 -1.55
N LEU A 18 -6.29 -11.12 -0.89
CA LEU A 18 -6.65 -10.42 0.34
C LEU A 18 -5.63 -10.65 1.47
N ASP A 19 -5.02 -11.83 1.54
CA ASP A 19 -4.00 -12.17 2.55
C ASP A 19 -2.80 -11.21 2.54
N TYR A 20 -2.46 -10.67 1.36
CA TYR A 20 -1.32 -9.78 1.16
C TYR A 20 -1.63 -8.32 1.51
N VAL A 21 -2.90 -7.94 1.70
CA VAL A 21 -3.28 -6.58 2.14
C VAL A 21 -2.67 -6.25 3.51
N SER A 22 -2.45 -7.26 4.35
CA SER A 22 -1.72 -7.13 5.62
C SER A 22 -0.30 -6.59 5.43
N ILE A 23 0.42 -7.01 4.38
CA ILE A 23 1.79 -6.57 4.07
C ILE A 23 1.81 -5.10 3.63
N ALA A 24 0.84 -4.68 2.82
CA ALA A 24 0.70 -3.28 2.42
C ALA A 24 0.45 -2.38 3.65
N ARG A 25 -0.43 -2.81 4.57
CA ARG A 25 -0.68 -2.10 5.84
C ARG A 25 0.55 -2.01 6.74
N LEU A 26 1.33 -3.09 6.87
CA LEU A 26 2.55 -3.08 7.66
C LEU A 26 3.61 -2.16 7.04
N THR A 27 3.71 -2.16 5.71
CA THR A 27 4.65 -1.31 4.98
C THR A 27 4.35 0.17 5.24
N ILE A 28 3.10 0.60 5.05
CA ILE A 28 2.74 2.00 5.32
C ILE A 28 2.91 2.35 6.80
N SER A 29 2.75 1.38 7.71
CA SER A 29 2.98 1.59 9.13
C SER A 29 4.44 1.91 9.45
N GLY A 30 5.38 1.15 8.88
CA GLY A 30 6.81 1.41 9.05
C GLY A 30 7.22 2.77 8.48
N VAL A 31 6.70 3.11 7.31
CA VAL A 31 6.99 4.39 6.64
C VAL A 31 6.44 5.57 7.43
N ALA A 32 5.13 5.56 7.77
CA ALA A 32 4.48 6.63 8.51
C ALA A 32 5.08 6.83 9.91
N HIS A 33 5.45 5.72 10.58
CA HIS A 33 6.13 5.79 11.87
C HIS A 33 7.51 6.47 11.74
N ARG A 34 8.29 6.12 10.72
CA ARG A 34 9.60 6.76 10.45
C ARG A 34 9.46 8.25 10.07
N MET A 35 8.32 8.64 9.52
CA MET A 35 7.97 10.04 9.22
C MET A 35 7.44 10.81 10.44
N GLY A 36 7.21 10.15 11.58
CA GLY A 36 6.74 10.79 12.82
C GLY A 36 5.24 11.14 12.83
N PHE A 37 4.42 10.45 12.03
CA PHE A 37 2.97 10.65 12.04
C PHE A 37 2.33 10.15 13.35
N SER A 38 1.20 10.77 13.72
CA SER A 38 0.44 10.36 14.89
C SER A 38 -0.22 9.00 14.69
N ILE A 39 -0.64 8.37 15.79
CA ILE A 39 -1.34 7.09 15.75
C ILE A 39 -2.66 7.22 14.98
N ASP A 40 -3.41 8.30 15.16
CA ASP A 40 -4.67 8.53 14.44
C ASP A 40 -4.45 8.58 12.92
N VAL A 41 -3.43 9.34 12.49
CA VAL A 41 -3.05 9.41 11.06
C VAL A 41 -2.58 8.05 10.54
N LEU A 42 -1.87 7.29 11.36
CA LEU A 42 -1.43 5.95 10.99
C LEU A 42 -2.62 4.99 10.79
N GLU A 43 -3.64 5.04 11.64
CA GLU A 43 -4.83 4.21 11.48
C GLU A 43 -5.65 4.61 10.25
N ASP A 44 -5.78 5.92 9.98
CA ASP A 44 -6.41 6.41 8.76
C ASP A 44 -5.67 5.92 7.51
N LEU A 45 -4.33 5.97 7.50
CA LEU A 45 -3.52 5.47 6.40
C LEU A 45 -3.69 3.97 6.17
N LYS A 46 -3.74 3.17 7.24
CA LYS A 46 -3.99 1.72 7.14
C LYS A 46 -5.36 1.45 6.55
N LEU A 47 -6.39 2.22 6.93
CA LEU A 47 -7.73 2.10 6.36
C LEU A 47 -7.72 2.44 4.87
N CYS A 48 -7.18 3.61 4.49
CA CYS A 48 -7.06 4.02 3.09
C CYS A 48 -6.33 2.99 2.22
N VAL A 49 -5.21 2.45 2.71
CA VAL A 49 -4.46 1.40 2.00
C VAL A 49 -5.27 0.12 1.87
N SER A 50 -6.05 -0.26 2.89
CA SER A 50 -6.90 -1.45 2.85
C SER A 50 -7.98 -1.32 1.78
N GLU A 51 -8.70 -0.20 1.76
CA GLU A 51 -9.75 0.07 0.78
C GLU A 51 -9.19 0.15 -0.65
N ALA A 52 -8.05 0.81 -0.83
CA ALA A 52 -7.38 0.88 -2.13
C ALA A 52 -6.94 -0.51 -2.65
N CYS A 53 -6.39 -1.34 -1.77
CA CYS A 53 -5.99 -2.71 -2.12
C CYS A 53 -7.21 -3.59 -2.40
N ALA A 54 -8.24 -3.55 -1.54
CA ALA A 54 -9.47 -4.32 -1.70
C ALA A 54 -10.16 -3.96 -3.02
N ASN A 55 -10.30 -2.66 -3.32
CA ASN A 55 -10.85 -2.19 -4.58
C ASN A 55 -10.06 -2.73 -5.78
N SER A 56 -8.72 -2.68 -5.71
CA SER A 56 -7.87 -3.20 -6.79
C SER A 56 -8.04 -4.70 -6.98
N ILE A 57 -8.05 -5.48 -5.89
CA ILE A 57 -8.20 -6.95 -5.93
C ILE A 57 -9.58 -7.37 -6.45
N LEU A 58 -10.65 -6.71 -5.97
CA LEU A 58 -12.04 -7.09 -6.26
C LEU A 58 -12.56 -6.56 -7.60
N HIS A 59 -11.97 -5.49 -8.15
CA HIS A 59 -12.54 -4.82 -9.32
C HIS A 59 -11.57 -4.64 -10.49
N ALA A 60 -10.24 -4.67 -10.27
CA ALA A 60 -9.28 -4.45 -11.36
C ALA A 60 -8.84 -5.75 -12.07
N TYR A 61 -8.91 -6.90 -11.38
CA TYR A 61 -8.49 -8.19 -11.95
C TYR A 61 -9.71 -9.04 -12.36
N PRO A 62 -9.73 -9.58 -13.60
CA PRO A 62 -10.77 -10.50 -14.04
C PRO A 62 -10.80 -11.75 -13.15
N GLU A 63 -11.97 -12.35 -12.94
CA GLU A 63 -12.17 -13.53 -12.07
C GLU A 63 -11.18 -14.68 -12.37
N SER A 64 -10.69 -14.79 -13.62
CA SER A 64 -9.68 -15.78 -14.03
C SER A 64 -8.32 -15.62 -13.32
N ASP A 65 -7.94 -14.40 -12.95
CA ASP A 65 -6.66 -14.09 -12.28
C ASP A 65 -6.75 -14.20 -10.74
N ARG A 66 -7.94 -14.48 -10.18
CA ARG A 66 -8.12 -14.73 -8.74
C ARG A 66 -7.87 -16.19 -8.35
N SER A 67 -7.31 -16.98 -9.25
CA SER A 67 -7.10 -18.41 -9.04
C SER A 67 -5.82 -18.73 -8.26
N PHE A 68 -5.97 -19.70 -7.35
CA PHE A 68 -5.01 -20.45 -6.52
C PHE A 68 -4.58 -19.82 -5.20
#